data_AF-A0AAP5D4S8-F1
#
_entry.id   AF-A0AAP5D4S8-F1
#
_cell.length_a   1.000
_cell.length_b   1.000
_cell.length_c   1.000
_cell.angle_alpha   90.00
_cell.angle_beta   90.00
_cell.angle_gamma   90.00
#
_symmetry.space_group_name_H-M   'P 1'
#
loop_
_entity.id
_entity.type
_entity.pdbx_description
1 polymer ?
#
loop_
_entity_poly.entity_id
_entity_poly.type
_entity_poly.pdbx_seq_one_letter_code
_entity_poly.pdbx_strand_id
1 'polypeptide(L)'
;MKNWVRILNLIVAAALATAFAIANGGQHVTVELGLFALRSVSLPLVVFGAVLFGMVAVLLAGLRGDLRNRRQMEKARRLFERED
;
A
#
# COMPACT_ATOMS: atom_id res chain seq x y z
N MET A 1 9.18 -25.85 -3.30
CA MET A 1 10.11 -24.77 -3.73
C MET A 1 9.49 -23.36 -3.68
N LYS A 2 8.32 -23.09 -4.29
CA LYS A 2 7.73 -21.74 -4.34
C LYS A 2 7.48 -21.09 -2.97
N ASN A 3 7.03 -21.85 -1.97
CA ASN A 3 6.81 -21.34 -0.62
C ASN A 3 8.12 -20.98 0.11
N TRP A 4 9.19 -21.72 -0.14
CA TRP A 4 10.51 -21.44 0.42
C TRP A 4 11.11 -20.12 -0.09
N VAL A 5 10.97 -19.84 -1.39
CA VAL A 5 11.38 -18.55 -1.96
C VAL A 5 10.57 -17.40 -1.38
N ARG A 6 9.27 -17.59 -1.15
CA ARG A 6 8.41 -16.58 -0.49
C ARG A 6 8.85 -16.30 0.95
N ILE A 7 9.14 -17.35 1.72
CA ILE A 7 9.62 -17.22 3.10
C ILE A 7 10.98 -16.52 3.11
N LEU A 8 11.91 -16.92 2.23
CA LEU A 8 13.21 -16.29 2.11
C LEU A 8 13.08 -14.79 1.79
N ASN A 9 12.26 -14.43 0.80
CA ASN A 9 12.03 -13.03 0.44
C ASN A 9 11.44 -12.23 1.61
N LEU A 10 10.52 -12.82 2.37
CA LEU A 10 9.94 -12.19 3.55
C LEU A 10 11.02 -11.93 4.62
N ILE A 11 11.87 -12.92 4.90
CA ILE A 11 12.95 -12.81 5.88
C ILE A 11 13.95 -11.73 5.46
N VAL A 12 14.38 -11.72 4.19
CA VAL A 12 15.32 -10.72 3.67
C VAL A 12 14.72 -9.32 3.74
N ALA A 13 13.46 -9.15 3.34
CA ALA A 13 12.78 -7.86 3.43
C ALA A 13 12.66 -7.38 4.88
N ALA A 14 12.29 -8.26 5.81
CA ALA A 14 12.19 -7.94 7.23
C ALA A 14 13.55 -7.57 7.85
N ALA A 15 14.61 -8.30 7.49
CA ALA A 15 15.97 -8.02 7.95
C ALA A 15 16.45 -6.65 7.46
N LEU A 16 16.24 -6.33 6.18
CA LEU A 16 16.59 -5.02 5.61
C LEU A 16 15.80 -3.88 6.24
N ALA A 17 14.49 -4.07 6.44
CA ALA A 17 13.64 -3.08 7.10
C ALA A 17 14.10 -2.82 8.55
N THR A 18 14.46 -3.88 9.27
CA THR A 18 14.97 -3.78 10.64
C THR A 18 16.33 -3.07 10.67
N ALA A 19 17.25 -3.45 9.79
CA ALA A 19 18.56 -2.81 9.66
C ALA A 19 18.44 -1.31 9.35
N PHE A 20 17.54 -0.96 8.43
CA PHE A 20 17.23 0.43 8.12
C PHE A 20 16.67 1.19 9.33
N ALA A 21 15.71 0.59 10.05
CA ALA A 21 15.10 1.20 11.22
C ALA A 21 16.13 1.44 12.35
N ILE A 22 17.04 0.49 12.59
CA ILE A 22 18.11 0.64 13.58
C ILE A 22 19.08 1.73 13.15
N ALA A 23 19.54 1.72 11.90
CA ALA A 23 20.52 2.69 11.39
C ALA A 23 19.98 4.13 11.40
N ASN A 24 18.67 4.31 11.22
CA ASN A 24 18.04 5.63 11.08
C ASN A 24 17.11 5.98 12.25
N GLY A 25 17.10 5.20 13.33
CA GLY A 25 16.15 5.38 14.44
C GLY A 25 16.27 6.72 15.15
N GLY A 26 17.48 7.28 15.24
CA GLY A 26 17.74 8.60 15.80
C GLY A 26 17.66 9.75 14.78
N GLN A 27 17.39 9.45 13.51
CA GLN A 27 17.26 10.49 12.49
C GLN A 27 15.85 11.04 12.49
N HIS A 28 15.73 12.35 12.68
CA HIS A 28 14.48 13.07 12.65
C HIS A 28 14.45 14.03 11.46
N VAL A 29 13.34 14.03 10.74
CA VAL A 29 13.12 14.90 9.57
C VAL A 29 11.89 15.77 9.79
N THR A 30 11.89 16.92 9.11
CA THR A 30 10.69 17.75 9.00
C THR A 30 9.97 17.37 7.72
N VAL A 31 8.71 16.96 7.84
CA VAL A 31 7.88 16.57 6.70
C VAL A 31 6.93 17.71 6.39
N GLU A 32 7.15 18.36 5.25
CA GLU A 32 6.28 19.42 4.76
C GLU A 32 5.26 18.83 3.79
N LEU A 33 3.98 18.87 4.16
CA LEU A 33 2.85 18.34 3.38
C LEU A 33 2.10 19.44 2.64
N GLY A 34 2.77 20.57 2.40
CA GLY A 34 2.23 21.77 1.77
C GLY A 34 1.35 22.62 2.69
N LEU A 35 0.33 22.02 3.31
CA LEU A 35 -0.60 22.73 4.21
C LEU A 35 -0.16 22.70 5.68
N PHE A 36 0.69 21.74 6.05
CA PHE A 36 1.18 21.57 7.40
C PHE A 36 2.58 20.95 7.39
N ALA A 37 3.37 21.27 8.41
CA ALA A 37 4.71 20.73 8.60
C ALA A 37 4.74 19.91 9.89
N LEU A 38 5.09 18.63 9.76
CA LEU A 38 5.34 17.75 10.89
C LEU A 38 6.83 17.83 11.23
N ARG A 39 7.16 18.40 12.39
CA ARG A 39 8.55 18.55 12.84
C ARG A 39 9.01 17.31 13.60
N SER A 40 10.29 16.99 13.46
CA SER A 40 10.98 15.96 14.24
C SER A 40 10.39 14.55 14.10
N VAL A 41 9.86 14.19 12.94
CA VAL A 41 9.31 12.85 12.68
C VAL A 41 10.46 11.89 12.44
N SER A 42 10.43 10.69 13.04
CA SER A 42 11.50 9.72 12.81
C SER A 42 11.53 9.27 11.34
N LEU A 43 12.71 9.22 10.75
CA LEU A 43 12.87 8.84 9.34
C LEU A 43 12.28 7.45 9.02
N PRO A 44 12.45 6.41 9.87
CA PRO A 44 11.81 5.12 9.64
C PRO A 44 10.28 5.23 9.58
N LEU A 45 9.67 6.03 10.47
CA LEU A 45 8.23 6.23 10.49
C LEU A 45 7.75 6.91 9.21
N VAL A 46 8.48 7.90 8.70
CA VAL A 46 8.14 8.58 7.44
C VAL A 46 8.20 7.61 6.27
N VAL A 47 9.29 6.86 6.14
CA VAL A 47 9.50 5.95 4.99
C VAL A 47 8.48 4.82 5.00
N PHE A 48 8.34 4.09 6.10
CA PHE A 48 7.38 2.98 6.19
C PHE A 48 5.93 3.49 6.16
N GLY A 49 5.67 4.64 6.80
CA GLY A 49 4.37 5.30 6.76
C GLY A 49 3.97 5.66 5.33
N ALA A 50 4.86 6.29 4.55
CA ALA A 50 4.59 6.66 3.17
C ALA A 50 4.26 5.44 2.29
N VAL A 51 5.00 4.34 2.44
CA VAL A 51 4.73 3.08 1.72
C VAL A 51 3.35 2.53 2.09
N LEU A 52 3.04 2.45 3.39
CA LEU A 52 1.77 1.93 3.87
C LEU A 52 0.60 2.79 3.39
N PHE A 53 0.70 4.12 3.52
CA PHE A 53 -0.30 5.06 3.01
C PHE A 53 -0.48 4.95 1.49
N GLY A 54 0.61 4.81 0.74
CA GLY A 54 0.56 4.59 -0.70
C GLY A 54 -0.20 3.32 -1.08
N MET A 55 0.07 2.21 -0.39
CA MET A 55 -0.66 0.95 -0.61
C MET A 55 -2.16 1.09 -0.31
N VAL A 56 -2.51 1.74 0.80
CA VAL A 56 -3.91 1.99 1.16
C VAL A 56 -4.59 2.91 0.13
N ALA A 57 -3.92 3.96 -0.33
CA ALA A 57 -4.45 4.86 -1.34
C ALA A 57 -4.75 4.13 -2.65
N VAL A 58 -3.82 3.30 -3.12
CA VAL A 58 -4.01 2.46 -4.32
C VAL A 58 -5.14 1.46 -4.12
N LEU A 59 -5.23 0.82 -2.96
CA LEU A 59 -6.32 -0.11 -2.64
C LEU A 59 -7.69 0.59 -2.71
N LEU A 60 -7.81 1.76 -2.09
CA LEU A 60 -9.06 2.55 -2.10
C LEU A 60 -9.43 3.03 -3.51
N ALA A 61 -8.44 3.42 -4.31
CA ALA A 61 -8.67 3.78 -5.71
C ALA A 61 -9.16 2.57 -6.53
N GLY A 62 -8.53 1.41 -6.34
CA GLY A 62 -8.89 0.16 -7.01
C GLY A 62 -10.30 -0.34 -6.63
N LEU A 63 -10.69 -0.24 -5.36
CA LEU A 63 -12.01 -0.65 -4.87
C LEU A 63 -13.15 0.07 -5.60
N ARG A 64 -13.01 1.38 -5.85
CA ARG A 64 -14.02 2.14 -6.60
C ARG A 64 -14.14 1.66 -8.04
N GLY A 65 -13.02 1.33 -8.68
CA GLY A 65 -12.99 0.76 -10.03
C GLY A 65 -13.65 -0.62 -10.09
N ASP A 66 -13.30 -1.52 -9.17
CA ASP A 66 -13.83 -2.89 -9.16
C ASP A 66 -15.35 -2.92 -8.91
N LEU A 67 -15.83 -2.13 -7.94
CA LEU A 67 -17.27 -2.02 -7.67
C LEU A 67 -18.05 -1.47 -8.86
N ARG A 68 -17.48 -0.50 -9.59
CA ARG A 68 -18.11 0.03 -10.81
C ARG A 68 -18.17 -1.04 -11.90
N ASN A 69 -17.10 -1.80 -12.08
CA ASN A 69 -17.03 -2.84 -13.10
C ASN A 69 -18.01 -3.99 -12.81
N ARG A 70 -18.08 -4.44 -11.55
CA ARG A 70 -19.05 -5.45 -11.11
C ARG A 70 -20.49 -5.06 -11.41
N ARG A 71 -20.87 -3.80 -11.13
CA ARG A 71 -22.21 -3.29 -11.44
C ARG A 71 -22.50 -3.28 -12.95
N GLN A 72 -21.51 -2.98 -13.78
CA GLN A 72 -21.69 -3.01 -15.24
C GLN A 72 -21.82 -4.44 -15.77
N MET A 73 -21.01 -5.37 -15.26
CA MET A 73 -21.12 -6.79 -15.63
C MET A 73 -22.46 -7.39 -15.22
N GLU A 74 -22.96 -7.04 -14.03
CA GLU A 74 -24.27 -7.50 -13.56
C GLU A 74 -25.42 -6.94 -14.42
N LYS A 75 -25.33 -5.66 -14.82
CA LYS A 75 -26.29 -5.06 -15.76
C LYS A 75 -26.24 -5.73 -17.14
N ALA A 76 -25.04 -5.96 -17.68
CA ALA A 76 -24.86 -6.63 -18.97
C ALA A 76 -25.42 -8.06 -18.93
N ARG A 77 -25.13 -8.82 -17.87
CA ARG A 77 -25.63 -10.19 -17.69
C ARG A 77 -27.16 -10.26 -17.69
N ARG A 78 -27.83 -9.32 -17.02
CA ARG A 78 -29.30 -9.25 -16.98
C ARG A 78 -29.94 -8.84 -18.31
N LEU A 79 -29.19 -8.15 -19.18
CA LEU A 79 -29.65 -7.79 -20.53
C LEU A 79 -29.63 -9.02 -21.45
N PHE A 80 -28.54 -9.81 -21.40
CA PHE A 80 -28.47 -11.06 -22.15
C PHE A 80 -29.55 -12.07 -21.74
N GLU A 81 -29.85 -12.21 -20.44
CA GLU A 81 -30.95 -13.09 -19.94
C GLU A 81 -32.36 -12.63 -20.36
N ARG A 82 -32.54 -11.46 -20.99
CA ARG A 82 -33.85 -10.98 -21.48
C ARG A 82 -34.04 -11.08 -22.99
N GLU A 83 -32.97 -11.37 -23.74
CA GLU A 83 -33.03 -11.58 -25.20
C GLU A 83 -33.21 -13.06 -25.60
N ASP A 84 -33.11 -13.98 -24.63
CA ASP A 84 -33.42 -15.41 -24.75
C ASP A 84 -34.86 -15.72 -24.24
#